data_AF-A0AAU8UYI5-F1
#
_entry.id   AF-A0AAU8UYI5-F1
#
_cell.length_a   1.000
_cell.length_b   1.000
_cell.length_c   1.000
_cell.angle_alpha   90.00
_cell.angle_beta   90.00
_cell.angle_gamma   90.00
#
_symmetry.space_group_name_H-M   'P 1'
#
loop_
_entity.id
_entity.type
_entity.pdbx_description
1 polymer ?
#
loop_
_entity_poly.entity_id
_entity_poly.type
_entity_poly.pdbx_seq_one_letter_code
_entity_poly.pdbx_strand_id
1 'polypeptide(L)'
;MKKVFLSAILMAGTAGILSSCNDSTNDMTPQPQQGTFTVENVVQNKDFVQSGAFQGTGSATVQLPVVLPGQSISFKFNAGKGQRLMFATMYGASKDWFFAPENPGIKLYNDNGTPVTGDISAQIKLWDNGSKDNTTGNPESNPIAMVPNVDASKLMKLSLTYDDTASEFTLSITNTSGGTMNETPFSPGVWAVSNILGGKLLNEMPFYKAGEKSNPEITAIAESGNNASLNAKTKNNTGIITGLSPVLVVVYKGDTNPIYQVGAKDMGMGLKDIAQKGDAAKLKDALTKPGVSVYVLGNAPIAPGAKVSANITTTPGDKIAYVTMFGYSNDWFYANEGEVTANTKGDLTAKTALFDNGTGVDQYPGAGNKQALFGGTPAPEDKNISKVGNNYPVPQVSSVLKVTYQ
;
A
#
# COMPACT_ATOMS: atom_id res chain seq x y z
N MET A 1 -15.37 80.43 -66.67
CA MET A 1 -15.91 79.55 -65.61
C MET A 1 -14.86 78.53 -65.23
N LYS A 2 -14.76 78.19 -63.93
CA LYS A 2 -13.90 77.18 -63.29
C LYS A 2 -12.41 77.51 -63.19
N LYS A 3 -11.89 77.18 -62.01
CA LYS A 3 -10.81 77.84 -61.26
C LYS A 3 -9.49 77.05 -61.30
N VAL A 4 -8.41 77.81 -61.48
CA VAL A 4 -7.06 77.81 -60.83
C VAL A 4 -6.34 76.46 -60.72
N PHE A 5 -5.37 76.12 -61.58
CA PHE A 5 -3.95 76.58 -61.78
C PHE A 5 -2.91 76.07 -60.77
N LEU A 6 -1.99 75.25 -61.30
CA LEU A 6 -0.64 74.89 -60.83
C LEU A 6 0.23 76.13 -60.52
N SER A 7 1.12 76.05 -59.53
CA SER A 7 2.59 75.99 -59.76
C SER A 7 3.45 76.20 -58.51
N ALA A 8 4.68 75.67 -58.62
CA ALA A 8 5.96 76.15 -58.08
C ALA A 8 6.57 75.50 -56.82
N ILE A 9 7.30 74.41 -57.11
CA ILE A 9 8.67 74.04 -56.74
C ILE A 9 9.52 75.08 -55.97
N LEU A 10 10.22 74.64 -54.91
CA LEU A 10 11.63 75.02 -54.64
C LEU A 10 12.42 73.96 -53.83
N MET A 11 13.63 73.68 -54.33
CA MET A 11 14.83 72.96 -53.82
C MET A 11 15.23 73.32 -52.36
N ALA A 12 16.10 72.64 -51.61
CA ALA A 12 16.96 71.45 -51.75
C ALA A 12 17.50 71.08 -50.35
N GLY A 13 18.00 69.84 -50.18
CA GLY A 13 18.76 69.46 -48.99
C GLY A 13 19.08 67.96 -48.96
N THR A 14 20.14 67.56 -49.66
CA THR A 14 20.74 66.22 -49.56
C THR A 14 21.54 66.07 -48.28
N ALA A 15 21.26 65.04 -47.49
CA ALA A 15 22.20 64.42 -46.57
C ALA A 15 21.96 62.91 -46.60
N GLY A 16 22.91 62.16 -47.16
CA GLY A 16 22.90 60.70 -47.11
C GLY A 16 23.24 60.24 -45.69
N ILE A 17 22.50 59.25 -45.19
CA ILE A 17 22.89 58.45 -44.04
C ILE A 17 22.60 56.99 -44.37
N LEU A 18 23.70 56.29 -44.61
CA LEU A 18 24.00 54.88 -44.37
C LEU A 18 22.85 54.03 -43.81
N SER A 19 22.51 52.95 -44.53
CA SER A 19 21.83 51.79 -43.95
C SER A 19 22.70 51.23 -42.82
N SER A 20 22.25 51.45 -41.58
CA SER A 20 22.72 50.69 -40.42
C SER A 20 21.86 49.44 -40.31
N CYS A 21 22.47 48.29 -40.61
CA CYS A 21 22.00 47.01 -40.09
C CYS A 21 22.16 47.06 -38.57
N ASN A 22 21.04 47.13 -37.84
CA ASN A 22 21.06 46.71 -36.45
C ASN A 22 20.83 45.20 -36.44
N ASP A 23 21.91 44.46 -36.23
CA ASP A 23 21.86 43.09 -35.70
C ASP A 23 21.25 43.16 -34.30
N SER A 24 19.94 43.23 -34.21
CA SER A 24 19.23 42.75 -33.03
C SER A 24 19.31 41.24 -33.06
N THR A 25 20.44 40.71 -32.58
CA THR A 25 20.45 39.38 -32.01
C THR A 25 19.36 39.40 -30.94
N ASN A 26 18.26 38.74 -31.25
CA ASN A 26 17.24 38.39 -30.29
C ASN A 26 17.94 37.43 -29.31
N ASP A 27 18.67 37.97 -28.34
CA ASP A 27 18.93 37.28 -27.08
C ASP A 27 17.57 37.17 -26.40
N MET A 28 16.75 36.25 -26.91
CA MET A 28 15.55 35.78 -26.25
C MET A 28 16.01 35.08 -24.99
N THR A 29 16.28 35.87 -23.95
CA THR A 29 16.45 35.36 -22.60
C THR A 29 15.25 34.47 -22.32
N PRO A 30 15.45 33.18 -22.04
CA PRO A 30 14.35 32.27 -21.81
C PRO A 30 13.50 32.82 -20.66
N GLN A 31 12.21 33.03 -20.91
CA GLN A 31 11.32 33.66 -19.94
C GLN A 31 10.80 32.61 -18.93
N PRO A 32 10.61 32.99 -17.66
CA PRO A 32 9.94 32.14 -16.69
C PRO A 32 8.52 31.77 -17.14
N GLN A 33 8.17 30.50 -17.01
CA GLN A 33 6.86 29.95 -17.33
C GLN A 33 6.28 29.30 -16.07
N GLN A 34 5.01 29.57 -15.79
CA GLN A 34 4.27 28.83 -14.77
C GLN A 34 3.71 27.54 -15.37
N GLY A 35 3.77 26.46 -14.59
CA GLY A 35 3.11 25.21 -14.90
C GLY A 35 2.55 24.56 -13.65
N THR A 36 1.54 23.71 -13.81
CA THR A 36 0.92 23.00 -12.69
C THR A 36 1.53 21.62 -12.57
N PHE A 37 2.16 21.34 -11.43
CA PHE A 37 2.62 20.00 -11.08
C PHE A 37 1.57 19.33 -10.19
N THR A 38 1.19 18.09 -10.52
CA THR A 38 0.16 17.32 -9.81
C THR A 38 0.64 15.91 -9.53
N VAL A 39 0.36 15.42 -8.33
CA VAL A 39 0.48 14.01 -7.97
C VAL A 39 -0.86 13.52 -7.43
N GLU A 40 -1.34 12.42 -7.98
CA GLU A 40 -2.55 11.74 -7.57
C GLU A 40 -2.20 10.34 -7.07
N ASN A 41 -2.75 9.94 -5.92
CA ASN A 41 -2.67 8.57 -5.43
C ASN A 41 -3.84 7.77 -6.04
N VAL A 42 -3.55 6.93 -7.02
CA VAL A 42 -4.53 6.14 -7.79
C VAL A 42 -4.68 4.71 -7.27
N VAL A 43 -4.02 4.37 -6.16
CA VAL A 43 -4.08 3.02 -5.60
C VAL A 43 -5.51 2.61 -5.25
N GLN A 44 -5.86 1.38 -5.63
CA GLN A 44 -7.14 0.79 -5.26
C GLN A 44 -7.05 0.18 -3.88
N ASN A 45 -8.02 0.47 -3.02
CA ASN A 45 -8.09 -0.14 -1.70
C ASN A 45 -8.25 -1.66 -1.81
N LYS A 46 -7.63 -2.37 -0.87
CA LYS A 46 -7.69 -3.82 -0.70
C LYS A 46 -8.01 -4.12 0.74
N ASP A 47 -8.96 -4.99 1.02
CA ASP A 47 -9.37 -5.29 2.41
C ASP A 47 -8.27 -6.00 3.19
N PHE A 48 -7.34 -6.69 2.50
CA PHE A 48 -6.33 -7.53 3.13
C PHE A 48 -4.92 -7.17 2.68
N VAL A 49 -3.98 -7.11 3.63
CA VAL A 49 -2.55 -6.93 3.34
C VAL A 49 -1.92 -8.23 2.86
N GLN A 50 -2.36 -9.36 3.43
CA GLN A 50 -1.89 -10.69 3.08
C GLN A 50 -3.02 -11.71 3.27
N SER A 51 -3.03 -12.76 2.47
CA SER A 51 -3.98 -13.86 2.61
C SER A 51 -3.40 -15.16 2.09
N GLY A 52 -4.08 -16.26 2.40
CA GLY A 52 -3.72 -17.57 1.92
C GLY A 52 -4.72 -18.64 2.30
N ALA A 53 -4.34 -19.87 2.01
CA ALA A 53 -5.09 -21.06 2.41
C ALA A 53 -4.17 -21.99 3.21
N PHE A 54 -4.77 -22.85 4.02
CA PHE A 54 -4.07 -23.94 4.71
C PHE A 54 -4.86 -25.23 4.55
N GLN A 55 -4.17 -26.37 4.70
CA GLN A 55 -4.78 -27.69 4.65
C GLN A 55 -3.96 -28.67 5.49
N GLY A 56 -4.61 -29.74 5.96
CA GLY A 56 -3.92 -30.83 6.63
C GLY A 56 -3.38 -31.87 5.66
N THR A 57 -2.77 -32.91 6.20
CA THR A 57 -2.16 -33.99 5.43
C THR A 57 -2.97 -35.28 5.44
N GLY A 58 -4.07 -35.34 6.18
CA GLY A 58 -4.82 -36.58 6.38
C GLY A 58 -3.97 -37.68 7.02
N SER A 59 -4.22 -38.93 6.68
CA SER A 59 -3.44 -40.09 7.13
C SER A 59 -3.31 -41.13 6.01
N ALA A 60 -2.62 -42.24 6.28
CA ALA A 60 -2.57 -43.38 5.36
C ALA A 60 -3.97 -43.94 5.01
N THR A 61 -4.94 -43.81 5.92
CA THR A 61 -6.32 -44.31 5.73
C THR A 61 -7.32 -43.21 5.37
N VAL A 62 -7.00 -41.94 5.64
CA VAL A 62 -7.82 -40.78 5.27
C VAL A 62 -7.04 -39.94 4.26
N GLN A 63 -7.25 -40.21 2.97
CA GLN A 63 -6.58 -39.50 1.87
C GLN A 63 -7.29 -38.19 1.48
N LEU A 64 -7.73 -37.42 2.47
CA LEU A 64 -8.31 -36.09 2.29
C LEU A 64 -7.39 -35.05 2.94
N PRO A 65 -7.32 -33.81 2.41
CA PRO A 65 -6.43 -32.75 2.92
C PRO A 65 -6.96 -32.11 4.23
N VAL A 66 -7.33 -32.93 5.20
CA VAL A 66 -7.94 -32.54 6.47
C VAL A 66 -6.91 -32.59 7.61
N VAL A 67 -7.12 -31.78 8.64
CA VAL A 67 -6.37 -31.85 9.89
C VAL A 67 -7.11 -32.82 10.82
N LEU A 68 -6.59 -34.03 10.98
CA LEU A 68 -7.17 -35.05 11.86
C LEU A 68 -6.89 -34.74 13.34
N PRO A 69 -7.65 -35.31 14.29
CA PRO A 69 -7.34 -35.23 15.71
C PRO A 69 -5.87 -35.57 16.02
N GLY A 70 -5.22 -34.73 16.83
CA GLY A 70 -3.80 -34.80 17.18
C GLY A 70 -2.85 -34.15 16.16
N GLN A 71 -3.30 -33.83 14.94
CA GLN A 71 -2.45 -33.18 13.94
C GLN A 71 -2.38 -31.67 14.13
N SER A 72 -1.30 -31.09 13.61
CA SER A 72 -1.07 -29.64 13.61
C SER A 72 -0.69 -29.16 12.22
N ILE A 73 -1.11 -27.93 11.90
CA ILE A 73 -0.63 -27.17 10.75
C ILE A 73 -0.12 -25.81 11.21
N SER A 74 0.74 -25.19 10.42
CA SER A 74 1.24 -23.85 10.71
C SER A 74 1.46 -23.05 9.44
N PHE A 75 1.25 -21.74 9.53
CA PHE A 75 1.57 -20.81 8.45
C PHE A 75 2.06 -19.47 9.01
N LYS A 76 2.82 -18.77 8.17
CA LYS A 76 3.43 -17.47 8.46
C LYS A 76 2.67 -16.35 7.76
N PHE A 77 2.59 -15.20 8.40
CA PHE A 77 2.01 -13.98 7.83
C PHE A 77 2.61 -12.74 8.49
N ASN A 78 2.68 -11.65 7.74
CA ASN A 78 3.09 -10.36 8.27
C ASN A 78 1.87 -9.60 8.80
N ALA A 79 2.06 -8.87 9.90
CA ALA A 79 1.06 -7.96 10.41
C ALA A 79 1.72 -6.83 11.21
N GLY A 80 1.13 -5.65 11.15
CA GLY A 80 1.44 -4.51 12.01
C GLY A 80 0.34 -4.23 13.03
N LYS A 81 0.62 -3.31 13.95
CA LYS A 81 -0.33 -2.88 15.00
C LYS A 81 -1.67 -2.46 14.43
N GLY A 82 -2.75 -2.86 15.09
CA GLY A 82 -4.13 -2.56 14.68
C GLY A 82 -4.72 -3.55 13.67
N GLN A 83 -3.89 -4.29 12.92
CA GLN A 83 -4.38 -5.34 12.03
C GLN A 83 -4.92 -6.56 12.82
N ARG A 84 -5.73 -7.36 12.14
CA ARG A 84 -6.42 -8.54 12.64
C ARG A 84 -6.19 -9.72 11.72
N LEU A 85 -6.09 -10.92 12.29
CA LEU A 85 -6.10 -12.18 11.54
C LEU A 85 -7.52 -12.76 11.56
N MET A 86 -8.07 -13.07 10.39
CA MET A 86 -9.26 -13.89 10.25
C MET A 86 -8.91 -15.22 9.60
N PHE A 87 -9.57 -16.30 10.02
CA PHE A 87 -9.59 -17.54 9.24
C PHE A 87 -10.93 -18.27 9.38
N ALA A 88 -11.22 -19.19 8.45
CA ALA A 88 -12.36 -20.09 8.53
C ALA A 88 -12.01 -21.51 8.04
N THR A 89 -12.52 -22.54 8.72
CA THR A 89 -12.41 -23.96 8.34
C THR A 89 -13.63 -24.74 8.85
N MET A 90 -14.02 -25.82 8.17
CA MET A 90 -15.18 -26.64 8.53
C MET A 90 -14.94 -27.45 9.82
N TYR A 91 -15.97 -27.59 10.64
CA TYR A 91 -16.11 -28.71 11.56
C TYR A 91 -16.57 -29.94 10.76
N GLY A 92 -15.65 -30.83 10.39
CA GLY A 92 -15.90 -31.88 9.40
C GLY A 92 -16.96 -32.93 9.76
N ALA A 93 -17.31 -33.09 11.04
CA ALA A 93 -18.36 -34.01 11.48
C ALA A 93 -19.77 -33.39 11.53
N SER A 94 -19.95 -32.15 11.05
CA SER A 94 -21.23 -31.43 11.00
C SER A 94 -21.85 -31.43 9.60
N LYS A 95 -23.06 -30.87 9.47
CA LYS A 95 -23.70 -30.59 8.18
C LYS A 95 -23.35 -29.21 7.65
N ASP A 96 -23.11 -28.23 8.52
CA ASP A 96 -22.85 -26.84 8.16
C ASP A 96 -22.15 -26.03 9.28
N TRP A 97 -21.40 -26.66 10.19
CA TRP A 97 -20.66 -25.93 11.22
C TRP A 97 -19.24 -25.58 10.76
N PHE A 98 -18.74 -24.43 11.22
CA PHE A 98 -17.39 -23.96 10.89
C PHE A 98 -16.71 -23.26 12.08
N PHE A 99 -15.39 -23.42 12.16
CA PHE A 99 -14.53 -22.68 13.08
C PHE A 99 -14.11 -21.35 12.46
N ALA A 100 -14.30 -20.27 13.21
CA ALA A 100 -13.76 -18.95 12.88
C ALA A 100 -13.68 -18.07 14.13
N PRO A 101 -12.71 -17.13 14.20
CA PRO A 101 -12.73 -16.11 15.23
C PRO A 101 -13.99 -15.24 15.15
N GLU A 102 -14.35 -14.59 16.26
CA GLU A 102 -15.34 -13.49 16.23
C GLU A 102 -14.81 -12.31 15.41
N ASN A 103 -15.73 -11.58 14.78
CA ASN A 103 -15.39 -10.31 14.14
C ASN A 103 -14.90 -9.29 15.20
N PRO A 104 -13.90 -8.45 14.90
CA PRO A 104 -13.26 -8.25 13.59
C PRO A 104 -12.04 -9.15 13.31
N GLY A 105 -11.93 -10.29 13.99
CA GLY A 105 -10.81 -11.22 13.89
C GLY A 105 -9.89 -11.19 15.12
N ILE A 106 -8.89 -12.06 15.11
CA ILE A 106 -7.89 -12.22 16.18
C ILE A 106 -7.06 -10.94 16.30
N LYS A 107 -6.98 -10.41 17.52
CA LYS A 107 -6.08 -9.29 17.87
C LYS A 107 -4.63 -9.80 17.92
N LEU A 108 -3.77 -9.19 17.11
CA LEU A 108 -2.36 -9.59 16.96
C LEU A 108 -1.40 -8.77 17.85
N TYR A 109 -1.86 -7.62 18.34
CA TYR A 109 -1.10 -6.74 19.22
C TYR A 109 -1.95 -6.27 20.38
N ASN A 110 -1.38 -6.24 21.58
CA ASN A 110 -1.97 -5.64 22.77
C ASN A 110 -2.08 -4.11 22.63
N ASP A 111 -2.85 -3.46 23.51
CA ASP A 111 -3.05 -1.99 23.46
C ASP A 111 -1.76 -1.20 23.72
N ASN A 112 -0.80 -1.81 24.43
CA ASN A 112 0.54 -1.25 24.62
C ASN A 112 1.48 -1.47 23.41
N GLY A 113 0.99 -2.06 22.31
CA GLY A 113 1.75 -2.31 21.09
C GLY A 113 2.64 -3.55 21.11
N THR A 114 2.62 -4.35 22.18
CA THR A 114 3.36 -5.64 22.23
C THR A 114 2.64 -6.72 21.40
N PRO A 115 3.38 -7.59 20.70
CA PRO A 115 2.79 -8.70 19.94
C PRO A 115 2.10 -9.71 20.88
N VAL A 116 0.95 -10.23 20.45
CA VAL A 116 0.26 -11.32 21.14
C VAL A 116 0.93 -12.65 20.77
N THR A 117 1.43 -13.36 21.77
CA THR A 117 2.10 -14.66 21.59
C THR A 117 1.59 -15.69 22.60
N GLY A 118 1.88 -16.97 22.35
CA GLY A 118 1.39 -18.08 23.16
C GLY A 118 -0.01 -18.52 22.76
N ASP A 119 -0.72 -19.14 23.71
CA ASP A 119 -2.04 -19.72 23.49
C ASP A 119 -3.12 -18.64 23.32
N ILE A 120 -3.82 -18.69 22.19
CA ILE A 120 -4.93 -17.79 21.84
C ILE A 120 -6.22 -18.56 21.54
N SER A 121 -6.33 -19.81 21.99
CA SER A 121 -7.45 -20.71 21.68
C SER A 121 -8.81 -20.14 22.12
N ALA A 122 -8.85 -19.29 23.15
CA ALA A 122 -10.09 -18.64 23.59
C ALA A 122 -10.74 -17.73 22.52
N GLN A 123 -9.96 -17.31 21.51
CA GLN A 123 -10.43 -16.45 20.42
C GLN A 123 -11.14 -17.22 19.29
N ILE A 124 -11.06 -18.56 19.27
CA ILE A 124 -11.80 -19.37 18.29
C ILE A 124 -13.21 -19.64 18.77
N LYS A 125 -14.19 -19.59 17.85
CA LYS A 125 -15.56 -20.01 18.09
C LYS A 125 -15.97 -21.07 17.08
N LEU A 126 -17.02 -21.80 17.43
CA LEU A 126 -17.71 -22.71 16.53
C LEU A 126 -19.06 -22.10 16.16
N TRP A 127 -19.30 -21.99 14.86
CA TRP A 127 -20.46 -21.33 14.28
C TRP A 127 -21.30 -22.33 13.51
N ASP A 128 -22.61 -22.18 13.62
CA ASP A 128 -23.61 -22.79 12.77
C ASP A 128 -23.85 -21.85 11.57
N ASN A 129 -23.78 -22.38 10.35
CA ASN A 129 -23.99 -21.58 9.13
C ASN A 129 -25.47 -21.17 8.96
N GLY A 130 -26.39 -21.97 9.51
CA GLY A 130 -27.82 -21.83 9.36
C GLY A 130 -28.35 -22.29 7.99
N SER A 131 -27.53 -23.01 7.21
CA SER A 131 -27.91 -23.49 5.87
C SER A 131 -28.48 -24.90 5.90
N LYS A 132 -28.17 -25.70 6.93
CA LYS A 132 -28.70 -27.06 7.10
C LYS A 132 -28.95 -27.38 8.56
N ASP A 133 -30.04 -28.09 8.84
CA ASP A 133 -30.24 -28.69 10.15
C ASP A 133 -29.15 -29.74 10.42
N ASN A 134 -28.39 -29.57 11.51
CA ASN A 134 -27.22 -30.40 11.78
C ASN A 134 -27.58 -31.88 12.08
N THR A 135 -28.85 -32.18 12.37
CA THR A 135 -29.32 -33.55 12.66
C THR A 135 -29.79 -34.27 11.40
N THR A 136 -30.70 -33.65 10.64
CA THR A 136 -31.39 -34.24 9.48
C THR A 136 -30.65 -33.95 8.18
N GLY A 137 -29.84 -32.90 8.12
CA GLY A 137 -29.21 -32.39 6.90
C GLY A 137 -30.19 -31.70 5.95
N ASN A 138 -31.43 -31.47 6.36
CA ASN A 138 -32.41 -30.74 5.58
C ASN A 138 -31.98 -29.28 5.41
N PRO A 139 -32.23 -28.66 4.25
CA PRO A 139 -31.93 -27.24 4.06
C PRO A 139 -32.68 -26.35 5.05
N GLU A 140 -31.99 -25.34 5.56
CA GLU A 140 -32.51 -24.28 6.42
C GLU A 140 -32.12 -22.89 5.87
N SER A 141 -32.65 -21.83 6.48
CA SER A 141 -32.29 -20.44 6.12
C SER A 141 -32.19 -19.58 7.37
N ASN A 142 -31.54 -20.12 8.39
CA ASN A 142 -31.32 -19.49 9.67
C ASN A 142 -30.12 -18.50 9.58
N PRO A 143 -30.06 -17.49 10.45
CA PRO A 143 -28.86 -16.66 10.57
C PRO A 143 -27.69 -17.43 11.16
N ILE A 144 -26.46 -17.02 10.82
CA ILE A 144 -25.24 -17.55 11.44
C ILE A 144 -25.31 -17.32 12.95
N ALA A 145 -25.16 -18.39 13.72
CA ALA A 145 -25.22 -18.35 15.18
C ALA A 145 -24.07 -19.15 15.80
N MET A 146 -23.67 -18.81 17.02
CA MET A 146 -22.69 -19.61 17.75
C MET A 146 -23.32 -20.93 18.17
N VAL A 147 -22.60 -22.04 18.00
CA VAL A 147 -23.06 -23.36 18.45
C VAL A 147 -23.10 -23.38 19.99
N PRO A 148 -24.27 -23.62 20.61
CA PRO A 148 -24.38 -23.60 22.07
C PRO A 148 -23.67 -24.80 22.70
N ASN A 149 -23.17 -24.61 23.92
CA ASN A 149 -22.59 -25.67 24.77
C ASN A 149 -21.36 -26.40 24.20
N VAL A 150 -20.72 -25.85 23.16
CA VAL A 150 -19.45 -26.36 22.62
C VAL A 150 -18.35 -25.35 22.83
N ASP A 151 -17.35 -25.71 23.63
CA ASP A 151 -16.15 -24.90 23.82
C ASP A 151 -15.13 -25.20 22.70
N ALA A 152 -15.10 -24.35 21.68
CA ALA A 152 -14.21 -24.50 20.53
C ALA A 152 -12.73 -24.54 20.92
N SER A 153 -12.33 -23.91 22.04
CA SER A 153 -10.94 -23.90 22.51
C SER A 153 -10.46 -25.27 22.99
N LYS A 154 -11.40 -26.18 23.31
CA LYS A 154 -11.08 -27.59 23.63
C LYS A 154 -10.89 -28.44 22.38
N LEU A 155 -11.41 -28.00 21.24
CA LEU A 155 -11.34 -28.74 19.97
C LEU A 155 -10.19 -28.26 19.09
N MET A 156 -9.92 -26.95 19.11
CA MET A 156 -8.90 -26.31 18.29
C MET A 156 -7.98 -25.47 19.17
N LYS A 157 -6.73 -25.92 19.31
CA LYS A 157 -5.69 -25.14 19.97
C LYS A 157 -5.02 -24.22 18.97
N LEU A 158 -4.92 -22.94 19.31
CA LEU A 158 -4.27 -21.91 18.53
C LEU A 158 -3.07 -21.35 19.32
N SER A 159 -1.90 -21.27 18.68
CA SER A 159 -0.70 -20.68 19.29
C SER A 159 0.00 -19.73 18.33
N LEU A 160 0.37 -18.54 18.81
CA LEU A 160 1.13 -17.54 18.06
C LEU A 160 2.57 -17.45 18.53
N THR A 161 3.50 -17.34 17.58
CA THR A 161 4.86 -16.83 17.80
C THR A 161 5.10 -15.63 16.91
N TYR A 162 6.10 -14.80 17.24
CA TYR A 162 6.38 -13.54 16.55
C TYR A 162 7.88 -13.31 16.36
N ASP A 163 8.26 -12.88 15.15
CA ASP A 163 9.58 -12.39 14.79
C ASP A 163 9.54 -10.86 14.67
N ASP A 164 10.23 -10.16 15.59
CA ASP A 164 10.28 -8.69 15.61
C ASP A 164 11.02 -8.09 14.42
N THR A 165 12.02 -8.78 13.89
CA THR A 165 12.84 -8.27 12.79
C THR A 165 12.01 -8.22 11.52
N ALA A 166 11.26 -9.29 11.24
CA ALA A 166 10.41 -9.37 10.04
C ALA A 166 9.00 -8.79 10.24
N SER A 167 8.56 -8.53 11.48
CA SER A 167 7.15 -8.27 11.80
C SER A 167 6.24 -9.41 11.31
N GLU A 168 6.67 -10.65 11.59
CA GLU A 168 6.04 -11.87 11.09
C GLU A 168 5.52 -12.72 12.24
N PHE A 169 4.27 -13.16 12.14
CA PHE A 169 3.69 -14.16 13.03
C PHE A 169 3.75 -15.54 12.41
N THR A 170 3.87 -16.56 13.26
CA THR A 170 3.51 -17.94 12.91
C THR A 170 2.30 -18.34 13.73
N LEU A 171 1.19 -18.71 13.06
CA LEU A 171 0.06 -19.36 13.72
C LEU A 171 0.20 -20.87 13.58
N SER A 172 0.14 -21.59 14.71
CA SER A 172 -0.05 -23.03 14.76
C SER A 172 -1.48 -23.35 15.14
N ILE A 173 -2.13 -24.21 14.35
CA ILE A 173 -3.47 -24.75 14.59
C ILE A 173 -3.32 -26.24 14.86
N THR A 174 -3.67 -26.68 16.06
CA THR A 174 -3.66 -28.09 16.47
C THR A 174 -5.09 -28.57 16.68
N ASN A 175 -5.45 -29.69 16.07
CA ASN A 175 -6.71 -30.35 16.34
C ASN A 175 -6.62 -31.15 17.64
N THR A 176 -7.27 -30.67 18.69
CA THR A 176 -7.30 -31.29 20.02
C THR A 176 -8.63 -31.97 20.31
N SER A 177 -9.48 -32.17 19.31
CA SER A 177 -10.82 -32.76 19.48
C SER A 177 -10.82 -34.26 19.79
N GLY A 178 -9.68 -34.94 19.64
CA GLY A 178 -9.55 -36.39 19.83
C GLY A 178 -9.96 -36.86 21.22
N GLY A 179 -10.81 -37.89 21.28
CA GLY A 179 -11.35 -38.44 22.53
C GLY A 179 -12.41 -37.57 23.21
N THR A 180 -12.81 -36.44 22.60
CA THR A 180 -13.94 -35.63 23.08
C THR A 180 -15.25 -36.10 22.46
N MET A 181 -16.39 -35.69 23.02
CA MET A 181 -17.70 -35.93 22.41
C MET A 181 -17.91 -35.21 21.06
N ASN A 182 -17.06 -34.24 20.74
CA ASN A 182 -17.10 -33.43 19.53
C ASN A 182 -15.84 -33.67 18.68
N GLU A 183 -15.34 -34.92 18.67
CA GLU A 183 -14.21 -35.31 17.82
C GLU A 183 -14.54 -35.05 16.35
N THR A 184 -13.67 -34.32 15.66
CA THR A 184 -13.90 -33.92 14.28
C THR A 184 -12.58 -33.70 13.55
N PRO A 185 -12.49 -33.98 12.23
CA PRO A 185 -11.45 -33.39 11.39
C PRO A 185 -11.75 -31.91 11.10
N PHE A 186 -10.72 -31.14 10.72
CA PHE A 186 -10.88 -29.80 10.13
C PHE A 186 -10.62 -29.83 8.62
N SER A 187 -11.44 -29.14 7.83
CA SER A 187 -11.20 -29.03 6.39
C SER A 187 -10.01 -28.13 6.06
N PRO A 188 -9.60 -28.05 4.77
CA PRO A 188 -8.86 -26.89 4.30
C PRO A 188 -9.58 -25.58 4.67
N GLY A 189 -8.81 -24.54 4.95
CA GLY A 189 -9.32 -23.24 5.36
C GLY A 189 -8.71 -22.09 4.57
N VAL A 190 -9.23 -20.89 4.78
CA VAL A 190 -8.71 -19.62 4.25
C VAL A 190 -8.38 -18.71 5.41
N TRP A 191 -7.33 -17.92 5.27
CA TRP A 191 -6.96 -16.88 6.22
C TRP A 191 -6.68 -15.56 5.51
N ALA A 192 -6.84 -14.47 6.25
CA ALA A 192 -6.57 -13.11 5.77
C ALA A 192 -6.09 -12.22 6.93
N VAL A 193 -5.12 -11.35 6.64
CA VAL A 193 -4.71 -10.27 7.53
C VAL A 193 -5.30 -8.97 6.99
N SER A 194 -6.07 -8.28 7.82
CA SER A 194 -6.74 -7.04 7.45
C SER A 194 -5.73 -5.95 7.02
N ASN A 195 -6.07 -5.18 6.00
CA ASN A 195 -5.48 -3.86 5.81
C ASN A 195 -6.06 -2.84 6.79
N ILE A 196 -5.27 -1.82 7.07
CA ILE A 196 -5.71 -0.62 7.78
C ILE A 196 -5.48 0.62 6.91
N LEU A 197 -6.32 1.64 7.08
CA LEU A 197 -6.13 2.96 6.49
C LEU A 197 -6.58 4.01 7.51
N GLY A 198 -5.74 5.01 7.79
CA GLY A 198 -6.04 6.04 8.79
C GLY A 198 -6.28 5.47 10.19
N GLY A 199 -5.62 4.36 10.54
CA GLY A 199 -5.77 3.68 11.83
C GLY A 199 -7.04 2.83 11.98
N LYS A 200 -7.82 2.65 10.91
CA LYS A 200 -9.05 1.85 10.91
C LYS A 200 -8.92 0.63 10.01
N LEU A 201 -9.55 -0.47 10.39
CA LEU A 201 -9.69 -1.64 9.51
C LEU A 201 -10.50 -1.26 8.28
N LEU A 202 -10.07 -1.69 7.09
CA LEU A 202 -10.87 -1.50 5.88
C LEU A 202 -12.11 -2.41 5.83
N ASN A 203 -12.04 -3.55 6.52
CA ASN A 203 -13.15 -4.49 6.64
C ASN A 203 -13.16 -5.13 8.04
N GLU A 204 -14.20 -4.84 8.81
CA GLU A 204 -14.39 -5.35 10.18
C GLU A 204 -15.13 -6.70 10.22
N MET A 205 -15.67 -7.17 9.10
CA MET A 205 -16.46 -8.42 9.02
C MET A 205 -16.07 -9.20 7.76
N PRO A 206 -14.80 -9.65 7.68
CA PRO A 206 -14.20 -10.04 6.41
C PRO A 206 -14.83 -11.29 5.76
N PHE A 207 -15.27 -12.25 6.57
CA PHE A 207 -15.74 -13.55 6.09
C PHE A 207 -17.23 -13.80 6.32
N TYR A 208 -17.77 -13.40 7.47
CA TYR A 208 -19.17 -13.59 7.82
C TYR A 208 -19.65 -12.50 8.77
N LYS A 209 -20.96 -12.46 9.05
CA LYS A 209 -21.56 -11.61 10.08
C LYS A 209 -22.53 -12.43 10.93
N ALA A 210 -22.23 -12.56 12.23
CA ALA A 210 -23.11 -13.24 13.18
C ALA A 210 -24.48 -12.55 13.23
N GLY A 211 -25.55 -13.34 13.31
CA GLY A 211 -26.93 -12.85 13.28
C GLY A 211 -27.47 -12.51 11.89
N GLU A 212 -26.70 -12.71 10.82
CA GLU A 212 -27.16 -12.57 9.44
C GLU A 212 -27.06 -13.89 8.66
N LYS A 213 -27.77 -13.98 7.53
CA LYS A 213 -27.69 -15.14 6.64
C LYS A 213 -26.26 -15.31 6.09
N SER A 214 -25.84 -16.56 5.93
CA SER A 214 -24.54 -16.86 5.34
C SER A 214 -24.42 -16.39 3.89
N ASN A 215 -23.17 -16.25 3.44
CA ASN A 215 -22.80 -16.02 2.05
C ASN A 215 -22.34 -17.33 1.38
N PRO A 216 -22.30 -17.38 0.03
CA PRO A 216 -21.91 -18.59 -0.70
C PRO A 216 -20.50 -19.09 -0.36
N GLU A 217 -19.58 -18.20 0.00
CA GLU A 217 -18.19 -18.59 0.28
C GLU A 217 -18.05 -19.33 1.61
N ILE A 218 -18.71 -18.86 2.68
CA ILE A 218 -18.70 -19.53 3.98
C ILE A 218 -19.59 -20.77 3.98
N THR A 219 -20.73 -20.74 3.30
CA THR A 219 -21.57 -21.95 3.16
C THR A 219 -20.81 -23.08 2.46
N ALA A 220 -20.00 -22.79 1.43
CA ALA A 220 -19.18 -23.80 0.77
C ALA A 220 -18.16 -24.47 1.72
N ILE A 221 -17.53 -23.68 2.60
CA ILE A 221 -16.63 -24.19 3.63
C ILE A 221 -17.42 -25.01 4.65
N ALA A 222 -18.48 -24.45 5.20
CA ALA A 222 -19.27 -25.04 6.27
C ALA A 222 -19.91 -26.38 5.89
N GLU A 223 -20.39 -26.52 4.65
CA GLU A 223 -21.10 -27.74 4.22
C GLU A 223 -20.19 -28.84 3.65
N SER A 224 -19.04 -28.46 3.10
CA SER A 224 -18.22 -29.39 2.30
C SER A 224 -16.72 -29.25 2.47
N GLY A 225 -16.26 -28.27 3.25
CA GLY A 225 -14.85 -27.93 3.37
C GLY A 225 -14.25 -27.32 2.11
N ASN A 226 -15.07 -26.94 1.12
CA ASN A 226 -14.60 -26.34 -0.12
C ASN A 226 -14.26 -24.86 0.10
N ASN A 227 -12.96 -24.56 0.14
CA ASN A 227 -12.44 -23.23 0.40
C ASN A 227 -12.13 -22.42 -0.88
N ALA A 228 -12.38 -22.96 -2.07
CA ALA A 228 -11.90 -22.38 -3.32
C ALA A 228 -12.47 -20.98 -3.60
N SER A 229 -13.78 -20.78 -3.40
CA SER A 229 -14.45 -19.50 -3.63
C SER A 229 -13.98 -18.42 -2.66
N LEU A 230 -13.91 -18.73 -1.36
CA LEU A 230 -13.40 -17.80 -0.35
C LEU A 230 -11.94 -17.45 -0.62
N ASN A 231 -11.10 -18.43 -0.98
CA ASN A 231 -9.69 -18.22 -1.29
C ASN A 231 -9.52 -17.29 -2.50
N ALA A 232 -10.28 -17.50 -3.58
CA ALA A 232 -10.24 -16.64 -4.76
C ALA A 232 -10.69 -15.20 -4.44
N LYS A 233 -11.80 -15.04 -3.72
CA LYS A 233 -12.31 -13.72 -3.30
C LYS A 233 -11.31 -12.97 -2.43
N THR A 234 -10.75 -13.66 -1.43
CA THR A 234 -9.77 -13.08 -0.51
C THR A 234 -8.50 -12.68 -1.25
N LYS A 235 -7.96 -13.53 -2.12
CA LYS A 235 -6.78 -13.22 -2.95
C LYS A 235 -7.01 -12.01 -3.86
N ASN A 236 -8.16 -11.92 -4.51
CA ASN A 236 -8.50 -10.77 -5.38
C ASN A 236 -8.59 -9.45 -4.59
N ASN A 237 -8.96 -9.52 -3.32
CA ASN A 237 -9.02 -8.38 -2.41
C ASN A 237 -7.79 -8.26 -1.48
N THR A 238 -6.70 -8.95 -1.81
CA THR A 238 -5.41 -8.82 -1.13
C THR A 238 -4.48 -7.94 -1.94
N GLY A 239 -3.77 -7.05 -1.26
CA GLY A 239 -2.69 -6.28 -1.87
C GLY A 239 -2.18 -5.16 -0.97
N ILE A 240 -0.99 -4.70 -1.31
CA ILE A 240 -0.37 -3.55 -0.66
C ILE A 240 -1.07 -2.28 -1.15
N ILE A 241 -1.65 -1.54 -0.21
CA ILE A 241 -2.10 -0.16 -0.40
C ILE A 241 -1.07 0.78 0.19
N THR A 242 -1.17 2.08 -0.09
CA THR A 242 -0.27 3.06 0.53
C THR A 242 -0.84 4.47 0.50
N GLY A 243 -0.47 5.29 1.48
CA GLY A 243 -0.55 6.74 1.37
C GLY A 243 0.77 7.28 0.81
N LEU A 244 0.72 8.47 0.21
CA LEU A 244 1.94 9.18 -0.21
C LEU A 244 2.22 10.32 0.75
N SER A 245 3.48 10.65 1.03
CA SER A 245 3.77 11.89 1.77
C SER A 245 3.43 13.12 0.93
N PRO A 246 3.41 14.33 1.52
CA PRO A 246 3.59 15.55 0.74
C PRO A 246 4.74 15.41 -0.26
N VAL A 247 4.56 16.00 -1.44
CA VAL A 247 5.51 15.86 -2.55
C VAL A 247 6.47 17.04 -2.52
N LEU A 248 7.77 16.77 -2.55
CA LEU A 248 8.77 17.81 -2.74
C LEU A 248 9.15 17.85 -4.23
N VAL A 249 9.03 19.01 -4.86
CA VAL A 249 9.38 19.27 -6.25
C VAL A 249 10.49 20.31 -6.30
N VAL A 250 11.54 20.04 -7.06
CA VAL A 250 12.73 20.88 -7.19
C VAL A 250 12.90 21.28 -8.66
N VAL A 251 12.97 22.57 -8.91
CA VAL A 251 13.36 23.13 -10.20
C VAL A 251 14.83 23.55 -10.09
N TYR A 252 15.68 23.02 -10.97
CA TYR A 252 17.14 23.18 -10.87
C TYR A 252 17.82 23.24 -12.25
N LYS A 253 19.09 23.64 -12.26
CA LYS A 253 19.98 23.60 -13.43
C LYS A 253 21.14 22.62 -13.20
N GLY A 254 21.67 22.03 -14.28
CA GLY A 254 22.78 21.09 -14.26
C GLY A 254 22.38 19.64 -14.50
N ASP A 255 23.35 18.72 -14.47
CA ASP A 255 23.15 17.33 -14.91
C ASP A 255 22.95 16.33 -13.77
N THR A 256 23.09 16.77 -12.53
CA THR A 256 22.96 15.92 -11.35
C THR A 256 21.62 16.14 -10.67
N ASN A 257 20.87 15.07 -10.41
CA ASN A 257 19.67 15.14 -9.59
C ASN A 257 20.03 15.64 -8.17
N PRO A 258 19.44 16.75 -7.68
CA PRO A 258 19.81 17.33 -6.40
C PRO A 258 19.27 16.54 -5.19
N ILE A 259 18.34 15.60 -5.40
CA ILE A 259 17.67 14.85 -4.32
C ILE A 259 18.44 13.57 -3.98
N TYR A 260 18.87 12.81 -5.00
CA TYR A 260 19.47 11.49 -4.82
C TYR A 260 20.32 11.07 -6.01
N GLN A 261 21.14 10.02 -5.81
CA GLN A 261 21.87 9.34 -6.87
C GLN A 261 21.80 7.83 -6.64
N VAL A 262 21.34 7.08 -7.65
CA VAL A 262 21.30 5.60 -7.59
C VAL A 262 22.72 5.06 -7.45
N GLY A 263 22.90 4.07 -6.57
CA GLY A 263 24.20 3.47 -6.27
C GLY A 263 25.07 4.30 -5.34
N ALA A 264 24.61 5.47 -4.88
CA ALA A 264 25.24 6.25 -3.82
C ALA A 264 24.44 6.11 -2.51
N LYS A 265 25.06 6.45 -1.38
CA LYS A 265 24.38 6.54 -0.08
C LYS A 265 23.48 7.77 0.00
N ASP A 266 22.53 7.77 0.93
CA ASP A 266 21.80 8.97 1.32
C ASP A 266 22.78 10.10 1.69
N MET A 267 22.56 11.29 1.13
CA MET A 267 23.48 12.43 1.29
C MET A 267 23.37 13.11 2.67
N GLY A 268 22.48 12.65 3.55
CA GLY A 268 22.23 13.24 4.88
C GLY A 268 21.47 14.56 4.84
N MET A 269 21.10 15.05 3.65
CA MET A 269 20.42 16.33 3.43
C MET A 269 18.93 16.32 3.77
N GLY A 270 18.34 15.16 4.06
CA GLY A 270 16.94 15.03 4.48
C GLY A 270 16.06 14.11 3.62
N LEU A 271 16.63 13.42 2.62
CA LEU A 271 15.88 12.42 1.86
C LEU A 271 15.43 11.26 2.76
N LYS A 272 16.28 10.77 3.66
CA LYS A 272 15.89 9.85 4.74
C LYS A 272 14.64 10.31 5.51
N ASP A 273 14.55 11.59 5.85
CA ASP A 273 13.42 12.13 6.63
C ASP A 273 12.11 12.07 5.81
N ILE A 274 12.18 12.31 4.50
CA ILE A 274 11.04 12.07 3.60
C ILE A 274 10.72 10.58 3.51
N ALA A 275 11.72 9.75 3.23
CA ALA A 275 11.52 8.34 2.93
C ALA A 275 11.02 7.53 4.14
N GLN A 276 11.41 7.92 5.36
CA GLN A 276 10.99 7.25 6.60
C GLN A 276 9.77 7.88 7.27
N LYS A 277 9.53 9.19 7.10
CA LYS A 277 8.52 9.93 7.88
C LYS A 277 7.62 10.85 7.05
N GLY A 278 7.92 11.03 5.77
CA GLY A 278 7.24 11.97 4.90
C GLY A 278 7.54 13.44 5.22
N ASP A 279 8.61 13.73 5.98
CA ASP A 279 8.98 15.09 6.36
C ASP A 279 9.98 15.70 5.37
N ALA A 280 9.51 16.69 4.62
CA ALA A 280 10.29 17.37 3.59
C ALA A 280 11.05 18.61 4.10
N ALA A 281 10.88 19.03 5.36
CA ALA A 281 11.42 20.31 5.85
C ALA A 281 12.94 20.39 5.69
N LYS A 282 13.65 19.35 6.17
CA LYS A 282 15.12 19.32 6.14
C LYS A 282 15.67 19.34 4.71
N LEU A 283 15.10 18.55 3.80
CA LEU A 283 15.53 18.51 2.41
C LEU A 283 15.22 19.82 1.68
N LYS A 284 14.05 20.42 1.95
CA LYS A 284 13.69 21.73 1.42
C LYS A 284 14.71 22.79 1.82
N ASP A 285 15.07 22.85 3.10
CA ASP A 285 16.03 23.83 3.61
C ASP A 285 17.42 23.61 2.99
N ALA A 286 17.88 22.36 2.89
CA ALA A 286 19.17 22.02 2.29
C ALA A 286 19.28 22.38 0.79
N LEU A 287 18.16 22.31 0.05
CA LEU A 287 18.13 22.58 -1.39
C LEU A 287 17.79 24.02 -1.75
N THR A 288 17.30 24.83 -0.81
CA THR A 288 16.95 26.24 -1.06
C THR A 288 18.22 27.08 -1.19
N LYS A 289 18.64 27.34 -2.43
CA LYS A 289 19.84 28.12 -2.78
C LYS A 289 19.66 28.84 -4.11
N PRO A 290 20.47 29.87 -4.43
CA PRO A 290 20.36 30.58 -5.71
C PRO A 290 20.37 29.62 -6.90
N GLY A 291 19.39 29.77 -7.80
CA GLY A 291 19.23 28.92 -8.98
C GLY A 291 18.49 27.59 -8.74
N VAL A 292 17.99 27.34 -7.52
CA VAL A 292 17.14 26.18 -7.19
C VAL A 292 15.86 26.66 -6.52
N SER A 293 14.71 26.23 -7.03
CA SER A 293 13.40 26.49 -6.42
C SER A 293 12.80 25.20 -5.88
N VAL A 294 12.33 25.21 -4.64
CA VAL A 294 11.74 24.03 -3.99
C VAL A 294 10.29 24.31 -3.61
N TYR A 295 9.40 23.41 -4.02
CA TYR A 295 7.97 23.46 -3.77
C TYR A 295 7.55 22.23 -2.98
N VAL A 296 6.64 22.39 -2.03
CA VAL A 296 6.04 21.27 -1.29
C VAL A 296 4.55 21.27 -1.57
N LEU A 297 4.05 20.15 -2.12
CA LEU A 297 2.65 19.97 -2.48
C LEU A 297 1.95 19.17 -1.38
N GLY A 298 0.89 19.76 -0.83
CA GLY A 298 0.17 19.19 0.31
C GLY A 298 0.88 19.43 1.65
N ASN A 299 0.12 19.28 2.73
CA ASN A 299 0.58 19.40 4.12
C ASN A 299 0.22 18.18 4.98
N ALA A 300 -0.34 17.15 4.35
CA ALA A 300 -0.78 15.91 4.96
C ALA A 300 -0.59 14.76 3.95
N PRO A 301 -0.56 13.49 4.40
CA PRO A 301 -0.48 12.35 3.51
C PRO A 301 -1.62 12.33 2.47
N ILE A 302 -1.27 11.97 1.23
CA ILE A 302 -2.20 11.82 0.11
C ILE A 302 -2.81 10.42 0.20
N ALA A 303 -4.05 10.35 0.68
CA ALA A 303 -4.81 9.11 0.77
C ALA A 303 -5.14 8.53 -0.62
N PRO A 304 -5.43 7.22 -0.73
CA PRO A 304 -5.97 6.62 -1.95
C PRO A 304 -7.15 7.42 -2.53
N GLY A 305 -7.09 7.76 -3.82
CA GLY A 305 -8.07 8.58 -4.54
C GLY A 305 -7.90 10.10 -4.38
N ALA A 306 -6.95 10.57 -3.57
CA ALA A 306 -6.66 11.99 -3.40
C ALA A 306 -5.54 12.48 -4.32
N LYS A 307 -5.47 13.80 -4.52
CA LYS A 307 -4.40 14.46 -5.29
C LYS A 307 -3.97 15.77 -4.64
N VAL A 308 -2.75 16.17 -4.94
CA VAL A 308 -2.19 17.47 -4.57
C VAL A 308 -1.56 18.13 -5.80
N SER A 309 -1.59 19.46 -5.84
CA SER A 309 -1.03 20.24 -6.94
C SER A 309 -0.37 21.52 -6.42
N ALA A 310 0.62 22.02 -7.15
CA ALA A 310 1.16 23.38 -6.98
C ALA A 310 1.54 23.98 -8.33
N ASN A 311 1.48 25.31 -8.41
CA ASN A 311 2.10 26.05 -9.49
C ASN A 311 3.60 26.15 -9.24
N ILE A 312 4.39 25.68 -10.20
CA ILE A 312 5.84 25.81 -10.20
C ILE A 312 6.25 26.77 -11.32
N THR A 313 7.33 27.52 -11.09
CA THR A 313 7.94 28.37 -12.11
C THR A 313 9.18 27.68 -12.66
N THR A 314 9.25 27.53 -13.98
CA THR A 314 10.39 26.96 -14.71
C THR A 314 10.81 27.89 -15.83
N THR A 315 12.11 27.94 -16.11
CA THR A 315 12.68 28.61 -17.28
C THR A 315 13.11 27.55 -18.30
N PRO A 316 13.01 27.77 -19.62
CA PRO A 316 13.54 26.81 -20.58
C PRO A 316 15.01 26.48 -20.30
N GLY A 317 15.33 25.18 -20.25
CA GLY A 317 16.62 24.65 -19.82
C GLY A 317 16.68 24.19 -18.36
N ASP A 318 15.71 24.56 -17.52
CA ASP A 318 15.57 23.99 -16.18
C ASP A 318 15.14 22.52 -16.25
N LYS A 319 15.47 21.78 -15.19
CA LYS A 319 15.05 20.41 -14.93
C LYS A 319 14.19 20.34 -13.68
N ILE A 320 13.37 19.31 -13.60
CA ILE A 320 12.46 19.03 -12.49
C ILE A 320 12.88 17.72 -11.84
N ALA A 321 13.12 17.74 -10.54
CA ALA A 321 13.23 16.54 -9.72
C ALA A 321 12.06 16.51 -8.73
N TYR A 322 11.56 15.33 -8.39
CA TYR A 322 10.50 15.21 -7.38
C TYR A 322 10.67 13.97 -6.53
N VAL A 323 10.14 14.03 -5.31
CA VAL A 323 10.14 12.91 -4.37
C VAL A 323 8.87 12.90 -3.51
N THR A 324 8.35 11.70 -3.24
CA THR A 324 7.31 11.45 -2.25
C THR A 324 7.48 10.06 -1.63
N MET A 325 7.21 9.92 -0.34
CA MET A 325 7.33 8.67 0.40
C MET A 325 6.31 7.63 -0.08
N PHE A 326 6.73 6.36 -0.15
CA PHE A 326 5.81 5.23 -0.10
C PHE A 326 5.45 4.98 1.38
N GLY A 327 4.30 5.49 1.84
CA GLY A 327 3.97 5.57 3.27
C GLY A 327 3.93 4.25 4.03
N TYR A 328 3.76 3.13 3.32
CA TYR A 328 3.64 1.78 3.89
C TYR A 328 4.99 1.04 3.88
N SER A 329 6.11 1.74 3.73
CA SER A 329 7.47 1.17 3.76
C SER A 329 8.27 1.68 4.95
N ASN A 330 9.46 1.11 5.13
CA ASN A 330 10.40 1.54 6.16
C ASN A 330 11.13 2.82 5.71
N ASP A 331 11.54 2.89 4.44
CA ASP A 331 12.30 4.02 3.89
C ASP A 331 12.22 4.12 2.34
N TRP A 332 11.13 3.68 1.72
CA TRP A 332 10.98 3.76 0.27
C TRP A 332 10.35 5.07 -0.19
N PHE A 333 10.73 5.52 -1.38
CA PHE A 333 10.23 6.75 -1.98
C PHE A 333 10.08 6.63 -3.50
N TYR A 334 9.08 7.31 -4.04
CA TYR A 334 8.94 7.53 -5.46
C TYR A 334 9.70 8.78 -5.90
N ALA A 335 10.43 8.68 -7.00
CA ALA A 335 11.13 9.81 -7.62
C ALA A 335 11.24 9.62 -9.13
N ASN A 336 11.58 10.68 -9.87
CA ASN A 336 11.89 10.55 -11.29
C ASN A 336 13.20 9.77 -11.49
N GLU A 337 13.12 8.62 -12.16
CA GLU A 337 14.29 7.83 -12.54
C GLU A 337 15.12 8.52 -13.63
N GLY A 338 14.42 9.04 -14.64
CA GLY A 338 15.02 9.73 -15.77
C GLY A 338 14.95 11.24 -15.62
N GLU A 339 15.69 11.93 -16.46
CA GLU A 339 15.61 13.38 -16.58
C GLU A 339 14.18 13.83 -16.98
N VAL A 340 13.72 14.87 -16.30
CA VAL A 340 12.51 15.62 -16.62
C VAL A 340 12.93 17.06 -16.85
N THR A 341 12.87 17.52 -18.10
CA THR A 341 13.14 18.92 -18.44
C THR A 341 11.87 19.76 -18.26
N ALA A 342 12.01 21.07 -18.12
CA ALA A 342 10.88 22.02 -18.06
C ALA A 342 9.95 21.93 -19.29
N ASN A 343 10.42 21.41 -20.42
CA ASN A 343 9.63 21.22 -21.64
C ASN A 343 8.89 19.86 -21.67
N THR A 344 9.18 18.96 -20.73
CA THR A 344 8.53 17.65 -20.64
C THR A 344 7.16 17.81 -19.98
N LYS A 345 6.17 18.19 -20.78
CA LYS A 345 4.77 18.35 -20.35
C LYS A 345 3.99 17.03 -20.49
N GLY A 346 2.90 16.91 -19.73
CA GLY A 346 1.99 15.76 -19.73
C GLY A 346 2.25 14.79 -18.58
N ASP A 347 1.95 13.52 -18.82
CA ASP A 347 2.06 12.42 -17.85
C ASP A 347 3.52 12.02 -17.66
N LEU A 348 4.02 12.11 -16.43
CA LEU A 348 5.39 11.78 -16.04
C LEU A 348 5.50 10.43 -15.32
N THR A 349 4.40 9.68 -15.17
CA THR A 349 4.34 8.45 -14.37
C THR A 349 5.32 7.39 -14.86
N ALA A 350 5.49 7.25 -16.18
CA ALA A 350 6.45 6.31 -16.77
C ALA A 350 7.92 6.70 -16.53
N LYS A 351 8.19 7.93 -16.08
CA LYS A 351 9.51 8.40 -15.66
C LYS A 351 9.72 8.28 -14.16
N THR A 352 8.71 7.85 -13.41
CA THR A 352 8.78 7.63 -11.96
C THR A 352 9.18 6.19 -11.66
N ALA A 353 10.05 5.98 -10.69
CA ALA A 353 10.35 4.68 -10.12
C ALA A 353 10.27 4.72 -8.59
N LEU A 354 10.15 3.54 -7.99
CA LEU A 354 10.20 3.34 -6.54
C LEU A 354 11.62 2.95 -6.13
N PHE A 355 12.17 3.65 -5.15
CA PHE A 355 13.52 3.47 -4.64
C PHE A 355 13.50 3.16 -3.15
N ASP A 356 14.44 2.33 -2.74
CA ASP A 356 14.83 2.10 -1.36
C ASP A 356 15.95 3.09 -1.02
N ASN A 357 15.79 3.83 0.07
CA ASN A 357 16.77 4.81 0.52
C ASN A 357 18.04 4.18 1.12
N GLY A 358 17.96 2.93 1.58
CA GLY A 358 19.06 2.17 2.16
C GLY A 358 19.41 2.60 3.58
N THR A 359 18.48 3.23 4.29
CA THR A 359 18.69 3.73 5.67
C THR A 359 17.79 3.06 6.72
N GLY A 360 16.85 2.22 6.30
CA GLY A 360 15.94 1.47 7.16
C GLY A 360 15.74 0.05 6.66
N VAL A 361 15.99 -0.96 7.49
CA VAL A 361 15.77 -2.37 7.12
C VAL A 361 14.30 -2.58 6.75
N ASP A 362 14.09 -3.11 5.54
CA ASP A 362 12.79 -3.45 4.99
C ASP A 362 11.98 -4.44 5.84
N GLN A 363 10.69 -4.17 5.96
CA GLN A 363 9.67 -5.12 6.41
C GLN A 363 8.53 -5.17 5.37
N TYR A 364 7.64 -6.16 5.50
CA TYR A 364 6.52 -6.31 4.57
C TYR A 364 5.71 -5.01 4.46
N PRO A 365 5.56 -4.43 3.25
CA PRO A 365 4.92 -3.13 3.11
C PRO A 365 3.48 -3.13 3.62
N GLY A 366 3.18 -2.24 4.56
CA GLY A 366 1.86 -2.16 5.19
C GLY A 366 1.61 -3.17 6.31
N ALA A 367 2.63 -3.91 6.72
CA ALA A 367 2.55 -4.90 7.80
C ALA A 367 3.82 -4.96 8.66
N GLY A 368 4.71 -3.96 8.55
CA GLY A 368 5.96 -3.87 9.30
C GLY A 368 5.87 -2.90 10.47
N ASN A 369 5.99 -3.36 11.71
CA ASN A 369 5.86 -2.48 12.88
C ASN A 369 6.93 -1.39 13.03
N LYS A 370 8.04 -1.48 12.29
CA LYS A 370 9.09 -0.45 12.26
C LYS A 370 8.77 0.65 11.23
N GLN A 371 7.72 0.50 10.45
CA GLN A 371 7.20 1.53 9.53
C GLN A 371 6.52 2.66 10.31
N ALA A 372 6.65 3.89 9.82
CA ALA A 372 6.05 5.07 10.46
C ALA A 372 4.51 4.97 10.58
N LEU A 373 3.86 4.26 9.65
CA LEU A 373 2.42 3.95 9.69
C LEU A 373 1.97 3.39 11.06
N PHE A 374 2.81 2.59 11.71
CA PHE A 374 2.53 1.92 12.99
C PHE A 374 3.17 2.60 14.20
N GLY A 375 3.60 3.87 14.03
CA GLY A 375 4.41 4.59 15.01
C GLY A 375 5.78 3.95 15.23
N GLY A 376 6.26 3.19 14.25
CA GLY A 376 7.54 2.50 14.27
C GLY A 376 8.72 3.42 13.99
N THR A 377 9.91 2.94 14.33
CA THR A 377 11.17 3.52 13.86
C THR A 377 11.93 2.45 13.07
N PRO A 378 12.27 2.70 11.80
CA PRO A 378 13.03 1.74 10.99
C PRO A 378 14.33 1.33 11.69
N ALA A 379 14.65 0.03 11.66
CA ALA A 379 15.95 -0.43 12.13
C ALA A 379 17.02 0.14 11.18
N PRO A 380 18.09 0.77 11.70
CA PRO A 380 19.06 1.44 10.84
C PRO A 380 19.82 0.44 9.97
N GLU A 381 20.05 0.84 8.73
CA GLU A 381 21.05 0.24 7.84
C GLU A 381 21.77 1.33 7.04
N ASP A 382 22.77 0.95 6.26
CA ASP A 382 23.65 1.86 5.52
C ASP A 382 24.01 1.26 4.16
N LYS A 383 22.98 1.11 3.32
CA LYS A 383 23.07 0.64 1.94
C LYS A 383 23.04 1.81 0.97
N ASN A 384 23.43 1.54 -0.27
CA ASN A 384 23.25 2.49 -1.36
C ASN A 384 21.79 2.55 -1.78
N ILE A 385 21.33 3.72 -2.20
CA ILE A 385 20.02 3.94 -2.80
C ILE A 385 19.90 3.06 -4.04
N SER A 386 18.83 2.28 -4.11
CA SER A 386 18.60 1.34 -5.21
C SER A 386 17.11 1.27 -5.55
N LYS A 387 16.78 0.73 -6.73
CA LYS A 387 15.38 0.47 -7.05
C LYS A 387 14.86 -0.66 -6.16
N VAL A 388 13.62 -0.53 -5.70
CA VAL A 388 12.95 -1.61 -4.96
C VAL A 388 12.84 -2.83 -5.87
N GLY A 389 13.29 -3.98 -5.35
CA GLY A 389 13.25 -5.26 -6.05
C GLY A 389 11.91 -5.99 -5.90
N ASN A 390 11.92 -7.30 -6.18
CA ASN A 390 10.72 -8.14 -6.19
C ASN A 390 10.54 -8.99 -4.93
N ASN A 391 11.19 -8.61 -3.81
CA ASN A 391 11.10 -9.35 -2.55
C ASN A 391 9.68 -9.31 -1.95
N TYR A 392 8.92 -8.25 -2.25
CA TYR A 392 7.54 -8.07 -1.85
C TYR A 392 6.65 -7.85 -3.08
N PRO A 393 5.35 -8.15 -3.01
CA PRO A 393 4.41 -8.01 -4.14
C PRO A 393 3.97 -6.56 -4.33
N VAL A 394 4.93 -5.64 -4.45
CA VAL A 394 4.67 -4.20 -4.56
C VAL A 394 3.94 -3.90 -5.88
N PRO A 395 2.85 -3.12 -5.85
CA PRO A 395 2.16 -2.71 -7.07
C PRO A 395 3.08 -1.88 -7.98
N GLN A 396 2.86 -2.00 -9.29
CA GLN A 396 3.53 -1.16 -10.29
C GLN A 396 3.25 0.33 -10.01
N VAL A 397 4.19 1.20 -10.33
CA VAL A 397 4.11 2.66 -10.07
C VAL A 397 2.80 3.26 -10.59
N SER A 398 2.40 2.91 -11.82
CA SER A 398 1.17 3.40 -12.46
C SER A 398 -0.12 2.94 -11.79
N SER A 399 -0.06 1.90 -10.96
CA SER A 399 -1.18 1.44 -10.13
C SER A 399 -1.23 2.11 -8.77
N VAL A 400 -0.24 2.94 -8.41
CA VAL A 400 -0.16 3.64 -7.12
C VAL A 400 -0.29 5.13 -7.29
N LEU A 401 0.44 5.72 -8.23
CA LEU A 401 0.44 7.17 -8.38
C LEU A 401 0.47 7.59 -9.85
N LYS A 402 -0.08 8.78 -10.08
CA LYS A 402 0.00 9.48 -11.37
C LYS A 402 0.68 10.83 -11.16
N VAL A 403 1.73 11.09 -11.93
CA VAL A 403 2.45 12.38 -11.92
C VAL A 403 2.14 13.13 -13.21
N THR A 404 1.81 14.42 -13.12
CA THR A 404 1.54 15.24 -14.30
C THR A 404 2.15 16.62 -14.14
N TYR A 405 2.76 17.13 -15.22
CA TYR A 405 3.22 18.52 -15.32
C TYR A 405 2.59 19.19 -16.54
N GLN A 406 1.84 20.26 -16.32
CA GLN A 406 1.13 21.01 -17.36
C GLN A 406 1.74 22.39 -17.56
#